data_AF-A0A9X9F235-F1
#
_entry.id   AF-A0A9X9F235-F1
#
_cell.length_a   1.000
_cell.length_b   1.000
_cell.length_c   1.000
_cell.angle_alpha   90.00
_cell.angle_beta   90.00
_cell.angle_gamma   90.00
#
_symmetry.space_group_name_H-M   'P 1'
#
loop_
_entity.id
_entity.type
_entity.pdbx_description
1 polymer ?
#
loop_
_entity_poly.entity_id
_entity_poly.type
_entity_poly.pdbx_seq_one_letter_code
_entity_poly.pdbx_strand_id
1 'polypeptide(L)'
;MSVDQDCSSEMAAMLGSSLALSISDIPFEGPIAGATVGRINGEFVINPTVEQQEQSDIHLVVAGTKDAINMVEAGADQVPEETMLEAIMFGHDEIKRLIAFQEEIVQAVGKEKSEVKLYEVDADLNQAVREMAEEDMHSAIQVHEKHAREDAINEVKKRVIEHYEAQEADADTLGQVNEILYKIVKEEVRRLITVEKIRPDGRKGDEIRPLASEVGILSRTHGSGLFTRGQTQALSICTLGALGDVQILDGLGVEESKRFMHHYNFPSFSVGETRPMRGPGRREIGHGALGERALEPVIPS
;
A
#
# COMPACT_ATOMS: atom_id res chain seq x y z
N MET A 1 -25.06 -8.27 -8.95
CA MET A 1 -25.71 -8.83 -10.15
C MET A 1 -26.57 -7.81 -10.90
N SER A 2 -26.67 -6.57 -10.41
CA SER A 2 -27.25 -5.41 -11.10
C SER A 2 -26.38 -4.20 -10.77
N VAL A 3 -26.33 -3.22 -11.66
CA VAL A 3 -25.56 -1.98 -11.48
C VAL A 3 -26.51 -0.81 -11.63
N ASP A 4 -26.45 0.09 -10.67
CA ASP A 4 -27.02 1.44 -10.74
C ASP A 4 -25.82 2.39 -10.83
N GLN A 5 -25.82 3.26 -11.83
CA GLN A 5 -24.65 4.10 -12.14
C GLN A 5 -24.35 5.11 -11.03
N ASP A 6 -25.37 5.53 -10.27
CA ASP A 6 -25.21 6.44 -9.14
C ASP A 6 -24.78 5.71 -7.85
N CYS A 7 -24.69 4.39 -7.86
CA CYS A 7 -24.33 3.58 -6.70
C CYS A 7 -22.99 2.84 -6.94
N SER A 8 -21.96 3.17 -6.15
CA SER A 8 -20.66 2.52 -6.27
C SER A 8 -20.73 1.01 -6.02
N SER A 9 -20.47 0.23 -7.07
CA SER A 9 -20.34 -1.23 -6.98
C SER A 9 -19.14 -1.66 -6.12
N GLU A 10 -18.09 -0.84 -6.06
CA GLU A 10 -16.90 -1.09 -5.24
C GLU A 10 -17.22 -0.98 -3.75
N MET A 11 -17.97 0.07 -3.34
CA MET A 11 -18.41 0.22 -1.95
C MET A 11 -19.36 -0.90 -1.54
N ALA A 12 -20.28 -1.29 -2.42
CA ALA A 12 -21.18 -2.43 -2.19
C ALA A 12 -20.39 -3.74 -2.04
N ALA A 13 -19.38 -3.97 -2.88
CA ALA A 13 -18.52 -5.16 -2.80
C ALA A 13 -17.69 -5.18 -1.51
N MET A 14 -17.19 -4.03 -1.07
CA MET A 14 -16.44 -3.88 0.19
C MET A 14 -17.32 -4.21 1.40
N LEU A 15 -18.51 -3.59 1.48
CA LEU A 15 -19.47 -3.83 2.55
C LEU A 15 -19.91 -5.30 2.57
N GLY A 16 -20.23 -5.87 1.42
CA GLY A 16 -20.62 -7.27 1.28
C GLY A 16 -19.52 -8.24 1.71
N SER A 17 -18.27 -7.97 1.34
CA SER A 17 -17.11 -8.80 1.73
C SER A 17 -16.87 -8.74 3.23
N SER A 18 -16.92 -7.54 3.82
CA SER A 18 -16.79 -7.36 5.27
C SER A 18 -17.89 -8.10 6.02
N LEU A 19 -19.15 -7.93 5.60
CA LEU A 19 -20.28 -8.57 6.26
C LEU A 19 -20.20 -10.09 6.13
N ALA A 20 -19.84 -10.61 4.95
CA ALA A 20 -19.69 -12.05 4.74
C ALA A 20 -18.63 -12.67 5.66
N LEU A 21 -17.47 -12.02 5.82
CA LEU A 21 -16.44 -12.45 6.78
C LEU A 21 -16.95 -12.33 8.23
N SER A 22 -17.69 -11.27 8.52
CA SER A 22 -18.19 -10.98 9.86
C SER A 22 -19.23 -12.00 10.33
N ILE A 23 -20.11 -12.48 9.44
CA ILE A 23 -21.09 -13.55 9.77
C ILE A 23 -20.50 -14.97 9.72
N SER A 24 -19.32 -15.14 9.11
CA SER A 24 -18.65 -16.43 9.03
C SER A 24 -18.03 -16.86 10.36
N ASP A 25 -17.58 -18.10 10.42
CA ASP A 25 -16.78 -18.68 11.51
C ASP A 25 -15.27 -18.35 11.40
N ILE A 26 -14.85 -17.59 10.39
CA ILE A 26 -13.44 -17.23 10.18
C ILE A 26 -13.05 -16.11 11.17
N PRO A 27 -11.90 -16.22 11.86
CA PRO A 27 -11.36 -15.14 12.69
C PRO A 27 -11.06 -13.91 11.84
N PHE A 28 -11.71 -12.81 12.20
CA PHE A 28 -11.60 -11.54 11.49
C PHE A 28 -11.79 -10.39 12.46
N GLU A 29 -10.77 -9.54 12.62
CA GLU A 29 -10.78 -8.33 13.46
C GLU A 29 -11.45 -7.15 12.75
N GLY A 30 -12.59 -7.41 12.10
CA GLY A 30 -13.46 -6.38 11.53
C GLY A 30 -14.67 -6.09 12.44
N PRO A 31 -15.82 -5.69 11.87
CA PRO A 31 -16.05 -5.40 10.46
C PRO A 31 -15.30 -4.15 9.99
N ILE A 32 -15.15 -4.02 8.67
CA ILE A 32 -14.76 -2.77 8.03
C ILE A 32 -15.94 -2.20 7.23
N ALA A 33 -15.90 -0.91 6.96
CA ALA A 33 -16.71 -0.31 5.92
C ALA A 33 -15.88 0.72 5.15
N GLY A 34 -16.41 1.19 4.03
CA GLY A 34 -15.83 2.28 3.27
C GLY A 34 -16.91 3.19 2.71
N ALA A 35 -16.50 4.40 2.39
CA ALA A 35 -17.33 5.42 1.76
C ALA A 35 -16.50 6.21 0.76
N THR A 36 -17.16 6.68 -0.30
CA THR A 36 -16.63 7.73 -1.17
C THR A 36 -17.07 9.09 -0.61
N VAL A 37 -16.17 10.05 -0.55
CA VAL A 37 -16.41 11.42 -0.12
C VAL A 37 -16.08 12.34 -1.29
N GLY A 38 -17.08 13.11 -1.72
CA GLY A 38 -16.91 14.26 -2.61
C GLY A 38 -17.02 15.57 -1.85
N ARG A 39 -16.69 16.68 -2.52
CA ARG A 39 -16.91 18.04 -2.03
C ARG A 39 -17.43 18.93 -3.15
N ILE A 40 -18.63 19.46 -2.98
CA ILE A 40 -19.33 20.27 -3.98
C ILE A 40 -19.67 21.61 -3.34
N ASN A 41 -19.25 22.71 -3.98
CA ASN A 41 -19.42 24.06 -3.44
C ASN A 41 -18.90 24.23 -2.00
N GLY A 42 -17.86 23.48 -1.63
CA GLY A 42 -17.27 23.48 -0.29
C GLY A 42 -17.95 22.57 0.73
N GLU A 43 -19.03 21.87 0.38
CA GLU A 43 -19.75 20.94 1.27
C GLU A 43 -19.42 19.48 0.94
N PHE A 44 -19.16 18.67 1.97
CA PHE A 44 -18.86 17.25 1.78
C PHE A 44 -20.12 16.42 1.52
N VAL A 45 -20.02 15.46 0.60
CA VAL A 45 -21.10 14.56 0.21
C VAL A 45 -20.61 13.11 0.29
N ILE A 46 -21.36 12.26 0.99
CA ILE A 46 -21.11 10.81 1.06
C ILE A 46 -21.69 10.13 -0.18
N ASN A 47 -20.90 9.25 -0.79
CA ASN A 47 -21.24 8.44 -1.95
C ASN A 47 -21.94 9.27 -3.04
N PRO A 48 -21.27 10.30 -3.58
CA PRO A 48 -21.85 11.19 -4.57
C PRO A 48 -22.32 10.42 -5.81
N THR A 49 -23.41 10.89 -6.42
CA THR A 49 -23.87 10.41 -7.74
C THR A 49 -22.86 10.75 -8.84
N VAL A 50 -23.06 10.22 -10.05
CA VAL A 50 -22.17 10.55 -11.19
C VAL A 50 -22.12 12.06 -11.43
N GLU A 51 -23.28 12.71 -11.52
CA GLU A 51 -23.38 14.16 -11.74
C GLU A 51 -22.76 14.99 -10.61
N GLN A 52 -22.87 14.50 -9.37
CA GLN A 52 -22.27 15.15 -8.20
C GLN A 52 -20.75 15.01 -8.20
N GLN A 53 -20.24 13.85 -8.61
CA GLN A 53 -18.81 13.59 -8.67
C GLN A 53 -18.12 14.44 -9.75
N GLU A 54 -18.79 14.73 -10.87
CA GLU A 54 -18.29 15.65 -11.91
C GLU A 54 -18.12 17.10 -11.42
N GLN A 55 -18.89 17.50 -10.41
CA GLN A 55 -18.81 18.84 -9.80
C GLN A 55 -17.90 18.88 -8.57
N SER A 56 -17.33 17.73 -8.21
CA SER A 56 -16.59 17.55 -6.98
C SER A 56 -15.10 17.83 -7.19
N ASP A 57 -14.52 18.68 -6.34
CA ASP A 57 -13.07 18.94 -6.35
C ASP A 57 -12.27 17.92 -5.52
N ILE A 58 -12.96 16.94 -4.92
CA ILE A 58 -12.40 15.82 -4.17
C ILE A 58 -13.04 14.51 -4.67
N HIS A 59 -12.21 13.49 -4.87
CA HIS A 59 -12.63 12.10 -4.98
C HIS A 59 -11.84 11.31 -3.96
N LEU A 60 -12.44 11.06 -2.80
CA LEU A 60 -11.79 10.36 -1.70
C LEU A 60 -12.52 9.05 -1.42
N VAL A 61 -11.83 7.92 -1.52
CA VAL A 61 -12.30 6.65 -1.00
C VAL A 61 -11.58 6.40 0.33
N VAL A 62 -12.35 6.23 1.40
CA VAL A 62 -11.83 5.93 2.73
C VAL A 62 -12.44 4.63 3.23
N ALA A 63 -11.64 3.79 3.89
CA ALA A 63 -12.10 2.56 4.52
C ALA A 63 -11.39 2.27 5.84
N GLY A 64 -12.10 1.65 6.76
CA GLY A 64 -11.56 1.33 8.08
C GLY A 64 -12.53 0.60 8.98
N THR A 65 -12.09 0.39 10.22
CA THR A 65 -12.91 -0.07 11.34
C THR A 65 -13.57 1.11 12.04
N LYS A 66 -14.37 0.84 13.09
CA LYS A 66 -14.97 1.88 13.92
C LYS A 66 -13.94 2.75 14.65
N ASP A 67 -12.77 2.17 14.92
CA ASP A 67 -11.72 2.77 15.74
C ASP A 67 -10.64 3.45 14.90
N ALA A 68 -10.38 2.94 13.68
CA ALA A 68 -9.26 3.40 12.87
C ALA A 68 -9.56 3.36 11.37
N ILE A 69 -8.95 4.30 10.65
CA ILE A 69 -8.89 4.29 9.20
C ILE A 69 -7.72 3.40 8.77
N ASN A 70 -7.98 2.46 7.88
CA ASN A 70 -6.99 1.48 7.41
C ASN A 70 -6.50 1.77 5.99
N MET A 71 -7.33 2.39 5.16
CA MET A 71 -7.04 2.65 3.75
C MET A 71 -7.65 3.98 3.31
N VAL A 72 -6.87 4.74 2.53
CA VAL A 72 -7.28 5.97 1.86
C VAL A 72 -6.73 5.93 0.44
N GLU A 73 -7.60 6.19 -0.54
CA GLU A 73 -7.27 6.35 -1.95
C GLU A 73 -7.95 7.64 -2.43
N ALA A 74 -7.19 8.64 -2.86
CA ALA A 74 -7.74 9.97 -3.12
C ALA A 74 -7.16 10.65 -4.36
N GLY A 75 -7.98 11.49 -4.98
CA GLY A 75 -7.61 12.51 -5.96
C GLY A 75 -8.34 13.81 -5.65
N ALA A 76 -7.73 14.94 -5.92
CA ALA A 76 -8.33 16.24 -5.62
C ALA A 76 -7.72 17.35 -6.48
N ASP A 77 -8.49 18.39 -6.74
CA ASP A 77 -8.08 19.56 -7.51
C ASP A 77 -7.30 20.56 -6.64
N GLN A 78 -6.10 20.13 -6.20
CA GLN A 78 -5.16 20.96 -5.44
C GLN A 78 -5.77 21.60 -4.18
N VAL A 79 -6.62 20.85 -3.48
CA VAL A 79 -7.27 21.32 -2.25
C VAL A 79 -6.28 21.38 -1.07
N PRO A 80 -6.52 22.24 -0.05
CA PRO A 80 -5.66 22.31 1.13
C PRO A 80 -5.62 21.01 1.93
N GLU A 81 -4.51 20.75 2.63
CA GLU A 81 -4.31 19.55 3.43
C GLU A 81 -5.36 19.39 4.54
N GLU A 82 -5.72 20.49 5.21
CA GLU A 82 -6.74 20.49 6.26
C GLU A 82 -8.12 20.06 5.72
N THR A 83 -8.48 20.49 4.51
CA THR A 83 -9.71 20.03 3.86
C THR A 83 -9.69 18.53 3.60
N MET A 84 -8.57 17.98 3.12
CA MET A 84 -8.47 16.53 2.91
C MET A 84 -8.60 15.77 4.23
N LEU A 85 -8.02 16.28 5.30
CA LEU A 85 -8.16 15.69 6.63
C LEU A 85 -9.63 15.71 7.09
N GLU A 86 -10.31 16.84 6.95
CA GLU A 86 -11.74 16.96 7.26
C GLU A 86 -12.59 15.97 6.45
N ALA A 87 -12.31 15.81 5.14
CA ALA A 87 -13.00 14.86 4.28
C ALA A 87 -12.79 13.41 4.75
N ILE A 88 -11.57 13.05 5.15
CA ILE A 88 -11.24 11.74 5.71
C ILE A 88 -12.05 11.47 6.98
N MET A 89 -12.11 12.45 7.89
CA MET A 89 -12.85 12.31 9.14
C MET A 89 -14.36 12.24 8.91
N PHE A 90 -14.89 13.03 7.98
CA PHE A 90 -16.30 12.99 7.56
C PHE A 90 -16.69 11.62 7.01
N GLY A 91 -15.85 11.01 6.17
CA GLY A 91 -16.08 9.65 5.69
C GLY A 91 -15.95 8.59 6.80
N HIS A 92 -15.06 8.79 7.78
CA HIS A 92 -14.92 7.85 8.92
C HIS A 92 -16.16 7.80 9.81
N ASP A 93 -16.87 8.92 9.98
CA ASP A 93 -18.12 8.93 10.73
C ASP A 93 -19.22 8.12 10.04
N GLU A 94 -19.28 8.16 8.71
CA GLU A 94 -20.18 7.30 7.94
C GLU A 94 -19.78 5.81 8.05
N ILE A 95 -18.48 5.50 8.03
CA ILE A 95 -17.97 4.14 8.24
C ILE A 95 -18.46 3.57 9.57
N LYS A 96 -18.44 4.36 10.66
CA LYS A 96 -18.96 3.93 11.98
C LYS A 96 -20.44 3.57 11.91
N ARG A 97 -21.25 4.37 11.19
CA ARG A 97 -22.68 4.09 10.99
C ARG A 97 -22.90 2.78 10.24
N LEU A 98 -22.15 2.53 9.17
CA LEU A 98 -22.23 1.29 8.39
C LEU A 98 -21.74 0.07 9.17
N ILE A 99 -20.74 0.23 10.04
CA ILE A 99 -20.28 -0.81 10.94
C ILE A 99 -21.34 -1.16 11.98
N ALA A 100 -21.99 -0.18 12.60
CA ALA A 100 -23.08 -0.44 13.54
C ALA A 100 -24.19 -1.27 12.89
N PHE A 101 -24.55 -0.96 11.64
CA PHE A 101 -25.49 -1.77 10.86
C PHE A 101 -25.00 -3.21 10.62
N GLN A 102 -23.71 -3.41 10.30
CA GLN A 102 -23.15 -4.76 10.17
C GLN A 102 -23.18 -5.52 11.51
N GLU A 103 -22.86 -4.85 12.63
CA GLU A 103 -22.87 -5.43 13.97
C GLU A 103 -24.27 -5.94 14.36
N GLU A 104 -25.34 -5.22 14.02
CA GLU A 104 -26.73 -5.68 14.21
C GLU A 104 -27.01 -7.01 13.47
N ILE A 105 -26.54 -7.14 12.22
CA ILE A 105 -26.71 -8.36 11.42
C ILE A 105 -25.88 -9.50 12.01
N VAL A 106 -24.63 -9.24 12.38
CA VAL A 106 -23.75 -10.24 13.00
C VAL A 106 -24.35 -10.75 14.32
N GLN A 107 -24.97 -9.88 15.12
CA GLN A 107 -25.67 -10.29 16.33
C GLN A 107 -26.88 -11.20 16.03
N ALA A 108 -27.59 -10.96 14.93
CA ALA A 108 -28.77 -11.72 14.56
C ALA A 108 -28.46 -13.09 13.93
N VAL A 109 -27.42 -13.18 13.10
CA VAL A 109 -27.16 -14.38 12.26
C VAL A 109 -25.69 -14.83 12.21
N GLY A 110 -24.79 -14.17 12.93
CA GLY A 110 -23.37 -14.48 12.92
C GLY A 110 -23.06 -15.85 13.54
N LYS A 111 -22.10 -16.56 12.95
CA LYS A 111 -21.55 -17.80 13.52
C LYS A 111 -20.53 -17.50 14.60
N GLU A 112 -20.35 -18.45 15.51
CA GLU A 112 -19.25 -18.45 16.46
C GLU A 112 -17.91 -18.49 15.71
N LYS A 113 -16.94 -17.68 16.16
CA LYS A 113 -15.61 -17.61 15.55
C LYS A 113 -14.81 -18.85 15.92
N SER A 114 -14.13 -19.42 14.92
CA SER A 114 -13.25 -20.56 15.12
C SER A 114 -12.07 -20.16 16.00
N GLU A 115 -11.74 -20.99 16.97
CA GLU A 115 -10.48 -20.82 17.72
C GLU A 115 -9.31 -21.20 16.80
N VAL A 116 -8.42 -20.24 16.56
CA VAL A 116 -7.16 -20.50 15.85
C VAL A 116 -6.03 -20.42 16.86
N LYS A 117 -5.33 -21.54 17.04
CA LYS A 117 -4.08 -21.54 17.80
C LYS A 117 -3.04 -20.79 16.98
N LEU A 118 -2.65 -19.62 17.46
CA LEU A 118 -1.59 -18.85 16.84
C LEU A 118 -0.28 -19.63 16.93
N TYR A 119 0.50 -19.54 15.86
CA TYR A 119 1.86 -20.03 15.86
C TYR A 119 2.70 -19.14 16.77
N GLU A 120 3.31 -19.75 17.78
CA GLU A 120 4.23 -19.10 18.69
C GLU A 120 5.59 -19.77 18.56
N VAL A 121 6.62 -18.94 18.45
CA VAL A 121 8.00 -19.38 18.43
C VAL A 121 8.37 -19.90 19.82
N ASP A 122 9.12 -21.00 19.88
CA ASP A 122 9.65 -21.53 21.12
C ASP A 122 10.49 -20.48 21.88
N ALA A 123 10.21 -20.32 23.18
CA ALA A 123 10.79 -19.25 23.98
C ALA A 123 12.30 -19.45 24.22
N ASP A 124 12.71 -20.70 24.44
CA ASP A 124 14.10 -21.07 24.67
C ASP A 124 14.91 -20.89 23.37
N LEU A 125 14.34 -21.27 22.23
CA LEU A 125 14.91 -21.03 20.91
C LEU A 125 15.04 -19.54 20.60
N ASN A 126 13.99 -18.74 20.88
CA ASN A 126 14.04 -17.29 20.69
C ASN A 126 15.15 -16.64 21.53
N GLN A 127 15.34 -17.08 22.79
CA GLN A 127 16.42 -16.59 23.62
C GLN A 127 17.79 -16.99 23.04
N ALA A 128 17.99 -18.26 22.69
CA ALA A 128 19.25 -18.75 22.15
C ALA A 128 19.66 -18.05 20.85
N VAL A 129 18.72 -17.84 19.92
CA VAL A 129 18.97 -17.12 18.67
C VAL A 129 19.35 -15.66 18.92
N ARG A 130 18.66 -14.99 19.87
CA ARG A 130 18.95 -13.60 20.23
C ARG A 130 20.34 -13.45 20.83
N GLU A 131 20.70 -14.29 21.79
CA GLU A 131 22.03 -14.29 22.41
C GLU A 131 23.16 -14.46 21.37
N MET A 132 22.90 -15.20 20.28
CA MET A 132 23.89 -15.43 19.22
C MET A 132 23.96 -14.33 18.16
N ALA A 133 22.82 -13.73 17.82
CA ALA A 133 22.68 -12.93 16.60
C ALA A 133 22.40 -11.45 16.85
N GLU A 134 21.90 -11.06 18.02
CA GLU A 134 21.32 -9.73 18.23
C GLU A 134 22.35 -8.60 18.07
N GLU A 135 23.54 -8.72 18.64
CA GLU A 135 24.59 -7.69 18.52
C GLU A 135 25.09 -7.54 17.06
N ASP A 136 25.36 -8.66 16.39
CA ASP A 136 25.78 -8.66 14.99
C ASP A 136 24.68 -8.10 14.08
N MET A 137 23.42 -8.44 14.37
CA MET A 137 22.26 -7.97 13.63
C MET A 137 22.06 -6.46 13.82
N HIS A 138 22.24 -5.93 15.03
CA HIS A 138 22.20 -4.49 15.29
C HIS A 138 23.25 -3.75 14.47
N SER A 139 24.47 -4.28 14.42
CA SER A 139 25.56 -3.69 13.63
C SER A 139 25.25 -3.75 12.13
N ALA A 140 24.73 -4.88 11.63
CA ALA A 140 24.35 -5.05 10.23
C ALA A 140 23.24 -4.08 9.79
N ILE A 141 22.23 -3.85 10.63
CA ILE A 141 21.07 -2.98 10.31
C ILE A 141 21.47 -1.51 10.16
N GLN A 142 22.52 -1.08 10.87
CA GLN A 142 23.00 0.30 10.84
C GLN A 142 23.89 0.61 9.62
N VAL A 143 24.14 -0.36 8.73
CA VAL A 143 24.82 -0.10 7.46
C VAL A 143 23.93 0.80 6.57
N HIS A 144 24.48 1.93 6.13
CA HIS A 144 23.69 2.95 5.41
C HIS A 144 23.33 2.54 3.97
N GLU A 145 24.28 1.98 3.23
CA GLU A 145 24.07 1.56 1.84
C GLU A 145 23.20 0.30 1.82
N LYS A 146 22.14 0.31 1.00
CA LYS A 146 21.10 -0.72 1.00
C LYS A 146 21.63 -2.11 0.65
N HIS A 147 22.42 -2.25 -0.42
CA HIS A 147 22.92 -3.58 -0.82
C HIS A 147 23.89 -4.13 0.21
N ALA A 148 24.84 -3.31 0.69
CA ALA A 148 25.76 -3.67 1.76
C ALA A 148 25.01 -4.04 3.06
N ARG A 149 23.91 -3.35 3.38
CA ARG A 149 23.05 -3.70 4.53
C ARG A 149 22.34 -5.03 4.31
N GLU A 150 21.78 -5.25 3.13
CA GLU A 150 21.13 -6.52 2.78
C GLU A 150 22.13 -7.68 2.86
N ASP A 151 23.34 -7.50 2.35
CA ASP A 151 24.42 -8.47 2.41
C ASP A 151 24.83 -8.75 3.86
N ALA A 152 25.08 -7.71 4.67
CA ALA A 152 25.44 -7.88 6.09
C ALA A 152 24.34 -8.61 6.89
N ILE A 153 23.07 -8.26 6.68
CA ILE A 153 21.94 -8.97 7.32
C ILE A 153 21.89 -10.43 6.87
N ASN A 154 22.11 -10.69 5.58
CA ASN A 154 22.10 -12.04 5.03
C ASN A 154 23.28 -12.88 5.53
N GLU A 155 24.46 -12.30 5.72
CA GLU A 155 25.61 -12.96 6.33
C GLU A 155 25.32 -13.40 7.76
N VAL A 156 24.73 -12.51 8.58
CA VAL A 156 24.33 -12.85 9.96
C VAL A 156 23.29 -13.96 9.95
N LYS A 157 22.26 -13.86 9.10
CA LYS A 157 21.23 -14.90 8.96
C LYS A 157 21.82 -16.24 8.55
N LYS A 158 22.67 -16.24 7.53
CA LYS A 158 23.32 -17.45 7.00
C LYS A 158 24.15 -18.14 8.07
N ARG A 159 24.97 -17.39 8.82
CA ARG A 159 25.78 -17.94 9.92
C ARG A 159 24.92 -18.62 10.99
N VAL A 160 23.80 -18.00 11.37
CA VAL A 160 22.89 -18.56 12.39
C VAL A 160 22.20 -19.80 11.84
N ILE A 161 21.73 -19.76 10.59
CA ILE A 161 21.10 -20.92 9.93
C ILE A 161 22.10 -22.09 9.84
N GLU A 162 23.32 -21.85 9.37
CA GLU A 162 24.38 -22.87 9.26
C GLU A 162 24.71 -23.50 10.62
N HIS A 163 24.63 -22.73 11.72
CA HIS A 163 24.81 -23.25 13.08
C HIS A 163 23.72 -24.25 13.46
N TYR A 164 22.45 -23.94 13.18
CA TYR A 164 21.33 -24.84 13.48
C TYR A 164 21.27 -26.04 12.51
N GLU A 165 21.63 -25.86 11.24
CA GLU A 165 21.79 -26.95 10.28
C GLU A 165 22.87 -27.95 10.74
N ALA A 166 24.00 -27.46 11.28
CA ALA A 166 25.06 -28.30 11.83
C ALA A 166 24.63 -29.08 13.09
N GLN A 167 23.57 -28.65 13.77
CA GLN A 167 22.96 -29.36 14.90
C GLN A 167 21.86 -30.34 14.45
N GLU A 168 21.70 -30.56 13.14
CA GLU A 168 20.64 -31.39 12.56
C GLU A 168 19.22 -30.91 12.94
N ALA A 169 19.05 -29.59 13.10
CA ALA A 169 17.74 -29.00 13.36
C ALA A 169 16.77 -29.30 12.21
N ASP A 170 15.50 -29.57 12.55
CA ASP A 170 14.47 -29.86 11.55
C ASP A 170 13.99 -28.59 10.82
N ALA A 171 13.20 -28.80 9.75
CA ALA A 171 12.71 -27.70 8.93
C ALA A 171 11.80 -26.73 9.70
N ASP A 172 11.08 -27.20 10.73
CA ASP A 172 10.26 -26.34 11.58
C ASP A 172 11.12 -25.42 12.42
N THR A 173 12.15 -25.96 13.10
CA THR A 173 13.13 -25.21 13.87
C THR A 173 13.81 -24.13 13.02
N LEU A 174 14.25 -24.48 11.80
CA LEU A 174 14.85 -23.51 10.87
C LEU A 174 13.85 -22.44 10.43
N GLY A 175 12.57 -22.78 10.27
CA GLY A 175 11.49 -21.84 10.05
C GLY A 175 11.36 -20.84 11.20
N GLN A 176 11.34 -21.35 12.44
CA GLN A 176 11.26 -20.51 13.65
C GLN A 176 12.46 -19.58 13.77
N VAL A 177 13.68 -20.09 13.53
CA VAL A 177 14.93 -19.31 13.55
C VAL A 177 14.88 -18.16 12.55
N ASN A 178 14.41 -18.40 11.32
CA ASN A 178 14.23 -17.36 10.31
C ASN A 178 13.23 -16.29 10.76
N GLU A 179 12.13 -16.69 11.38
CA GLU A 179 11.14 -15.76 11.93
C GLU A 179 11.72 -14.92 13.08
N ILE A 180 12.48 -15.53 13.99
CA ILE A 180 13.16 -14.81 15.08
C ILE A 180 14.12 -13.77 14.53
N LEU A 181 14.99 -14.15 13.57
CA LEU A 181 15.94 -13.24 12.94
C LEU A 181 15.21 -12.07 12.24
N TYR A 182 14.09 -12.35 11.59
CA TYR A 182 13.23 -11.30 11.02
C TYR A 182 12.63 -10.38 12.09
N LYS A 183 12.17 -10.92 13.22
CA LYS A 183 11.65 -10.15 14.36
C LYS A 183 12.72 -9.24 14.97
N ILE A 184 13.95 -9.72 15.16
CA ILE A 184 15.08 -8.91 15.64
C ILE A 184 15.29 -7.71 14.70
N VAL A 185 15.33 -7.94 13.39
CA VAL A 185 15.47 -6.84 12.40
C VAL A 185 14.34 -5.83 12.51
N LYS A 186 13.09 -6.30 12.61
CA LYS A 186 11.91 -5.45 12.71
C LYS A 186 11.91 -4.60 13.99
N GLU A 187 12.25 -5.21 15.12
CA GLU A 187 12.32 -4.55 16.44
C GLU A 187 13.41 -3.50 16.46
N GLU A 188 14.60 -3.82 15.95
CA GLU A 188 15.73 -2.90 15.95
C GLU A 188 15.47 -1.68 15.05
N VAL A 189 15.00 -1.90 13.82
CA VAL A 189 14.62 -0.81 12.92
C VAL A 189 13.56 0.08 13.57
N ARG A 190 12.58 -0.51 14.26
CA ARG A 190 11.55 0.24 14.99
C ARG A 190 12.15 1.04 16.14
N ARG A 191 13.07 0.45 16.93
CA ARG A 191 13.75 1.13 18.05
C ARG A 191 14.54 2.34 17.56
N LEU A 192 15.35 2.17 16.52
CA LEU A 192 16.15 3.25 15.92
C LEU A 192 15.26 4.42 15.49
N ILE A 193 14.14 4.15 14.82
CA ILE A 193 13.23 5.20 14.34
C ILE A 193 12.47 5.86 15.50
N THR A 194 11.99 5.09 16.47
CA THR A 194 11.09 5.59 17.52
C THR A 194 11.82 6.24 18.69
N VAL A 195 12.97 5.69 19.09
CA VAL A 195 13.79 6.15 20.23
C VAL A 195 14.89 7.08 19.75
N GLU A 196 15.78 6.60 18.89
CA GLU A 196 16.95 7.37 18.42
C GLU A 196 16.59 8.45 17.39
N LYS A 197 15.37 8.38 16.82
CA LYS A 197 14.88 9.28 15.75
C LYS A 197 15.75 9.25 14.49
N ILE A 198 16.44 8.14 14.26
CA ILE A 198 17.33 7.92 13.12
C ILE A 198 16.76 6.81 12.25
N ARG A 199 16.74 7.04 10.95
CA ARG A 199 16.33 6.03 9.97
C ARG A 199 17.48 5.07 9.67
N PRO A 200 17.21 3.86 9.13
CA PRO A 200 18.27 2.89 8.78
C PRO A 200 19.33 3.40 7.79
N ASP A 201 19.05 4.49 7.05
CA ASP A 201 20.00 5.14 6.15
C ASP A 201 20.66 6.40 6.73
N GLY A 202 20.57 6.59 8.05
CA GLY A 202 21.20 7.68 8.80
C GLY A 202 20.45 9.01 8.79
N ARG A 203 19.35 9.11 8.04
CA ARG A 203 18.58 10.36 7.91
C ARG A 203 17.68 10.63 9.11
N LYS A 204 17.37 11.92 9.31
CA LYS A 204 16.29 12.35 10.21
C LYS A 204 14.91 12.01 9.65
N GLY A 205 13.88 12.14 10.48
CA GLY A 205 12.48 11.89 10.08
C GLY A 205 11.97 12.83 8.98
N ASP A 206 12.44 14.07 8.98
CA ASP A 206 12.06 15.16 8.07
C ASP A 206 13.02 15.35 6.88
N GLU A 207 14.12 14.61 6.85
CA GLU A 207 15.16 14.75 5.84
C GLU A 207 14.86 13.91 4.59
N ILE A 208 14.84 14.56 3.42
CA ILE A 208 14.65 13.90 2.12
C ILE A 208 15.97 13.35 1.55
N ARG A 209 15.89 12.30 0.75
CA ARG A 209 17.06 11.76 0.02
C ARG A 209 17.53 12.74 -1.06
N PRO A 210 18.82 12.69 -1.47
CA PRO A 210 19.32 13.48 -2.59
C PRO A 210 18.46 13.31 -3.84
N LEU A 211 18.23 14.44 -4.54
CA LEU A 211 17.42 14.51 -5.74
C LEU A 211 18.32 14.80 -6.95
N ALA A 212 18.05 14.13 -8.06
CA ALA A 212 18.61 14.44 -9.36
C ALA A 212 17.54 14.29 -10.43
N SER A 213 17.56 15.19 -11.42
CA SER A 213 16.58 15.21 -12.50
C SER A 213 17.24 15.60 -13.81
N GLU A 214 16.91 14.86 -14.88
CA GLU A 214 17.33 15.17 -16.25
C GLU A 214 16.11 15.10 -17.19
N VAL A 215 16.14 15.87 -18.27
CA VAL A 215 15.08 15.89 -19.29
C VAL A 215 15.69 15.79 -20.69
N GLY A 216 14.93 15.27 -21.65
CA GLY A 216 15.37 15.16 -23.04
C GLY A 216 16.48 14.12 -23.26
N ILE A 217 16.56 13.10 -22.40
CA ILE A 217 17.60 12.06 -22.44
C ILE A 217 17.42 11.06 -23.60
N LEU A 218 16.20 10.91 -24.12
CA LEU A 218 15.89 10.06 -25.27
C LEU A 218 15.62 10.90 -26.51
N SER A 219 16.35 10.64 -27.59
CA SER A 219 16.38 11.50 -28.79
C SER A 219 15.16 11.39 -29.72
N ARG A 220 14.33 10.35 -29.56
CA ARG A 220 13.20 10.04 -30.46
C ARG A 220 11.83 10.12 -29.82
N THR A 221 11.75 10.26 -28.50
CA THR A 221 10.50 10.42 -27.76
C THR A 221 10.02 11.87 -27.84
N HIS A 222 8.70 12.13 -27.77
CA HIS A 222 8.19 13.49 -27.68
C HIS A 222 8.67 14.21 -26.41
N GLY A 223 8.69 13.50 -25.28
CA GLY A 223 9.32 13.95 -24.05
C GLY A 223 9.92 12.79 -23.27
N SER A 224 11.01 13.04 -22.57
CA SER A 224 11.61 12.08 -21.63
C SER A 224 12.14 12.81 -20.40
N GLY A 225 12.02 12.18 -19.24
CA GLY A 225 12.53 12.67 -17.97
C GLY A 225 13.04 11.52 -17.11
N LEU A 226 14.21 11.71 -16.49
CA LEU A 226 14.78 10.79 -15.53
C LEU A 226 14.77 11.47 -14.17
N PHE A 227 14.00 10.94 -13.23
CA PHE A 227 13.96 11.43 -11.86
C PHE A 227 14.58 10.40 -10.92
N THR A 228 15.52 10.85 -10.10
CA THR A 228 16.20 10.01 -9.10
C THR A 228 16.06 10.64 -7.72
N ARG A 229 15.57 9.86 -6.76
CA ARG A 229 15.49 10.19 -5.34
C ARG A 229 16.21 9.13 -4.51
N GLY A 230 17.47 9.41 -4.15
CA GLY A 230 18.38 8.43 -3.56
C GLY A 230 18.54 7.21 -4.46
N GLN A 231 18.16 6.03 -3.97
CA GLN A 231 18.23 4.77 -4.71
C GLN A 231 16.97 4.42 -5.51
N THR A 232 15.98 5.32 -5.56
CA THR A 232 14.77 5.13 -6.37
C THR A 232 14.86 5.99 -7.62
N GLN A 233 14.76 5.37 -8.79
CA GLN A 233 14.83 6.05 -10.08
C GLN A 233 13.60 5.72 -10.93
N ALA A 234 13.08 6.73 -11.63
CA ALA A 234 11.96 6.60 -12.56
C ALA A 234 12.32 7.28 -13.89
N LEU A 235 12.24 6.51 -14.97
CA LEU A 235 12.33 7.00 -16.35
C LEU A 235 10.91 7.17 -16.90
N SER A 236 10.49 8.41 -17.10
CA SER A 236 9.19 8.76 -17.65
C SER A 236 9.33 9.16 -19.12
N ILE A 237 8.40 8.69 -19.95
CA ILE A 237 8.34 9.00 -21.38
C ILE A 237 6.94 9.57 -21.67
N CYS A 238 6.91 10.71 -22.33
CA CYS A 238 5.68 11.32 -22.82
C CYS A 238 5.55 11.08 -24.33
N THR A 239 4.35 10.67 -24.74
CA THR A 239 3.99 10.47 -26.15
C THR A 239 2.70 11.21 -26.42
N LEU A 240 2.69 12.04 -27.47
CA LEU A 240 1.50 12.71 -27.98
C LEU A 240 0.90 11.88 -29.12
N GLY A 241 -0.42 11.77 -29.14
CA GLY A 241 -1.20 11.09 -30.18
C GLY A 241 -2.30 11.99 -30.71
N ALA A 242 -2.99 11.54 -31.76
CA ALA A 242 -4.18 12.22 -32.26
C ALA A 242 -5.37 11.97 -31.31
N LEU A 243 -6.43 12.78 -31.41
CA LEU A 243 -7.67 12.57 -30.64
C LEU A 243 -8.35 11.21 -30.93
N GLY A 244 -8.02 10.57 -32.05
CA GLY A 244 -8.49 9.21 -32.36
C GLY A 244 -7.74 8.10 -31.62
N ASP A 245 -6.62 8.41 -30.97
CA ASP A 245 -5.78 7.45 -30.23
C ASP A 245 -6.18 7.35 -28.75
N VAL A 246 -7.35 7.88 -28.37
CA VAL A 246 -7.92 7.71 -27.03
C VAL A 246 -8.14 6.23 -26.73
N GLN A 247 -7.92 5.84 -25.48
CA GLN A 247 -8.21 4.48 -25.05
C GLN A 247 -9.72 4.34 -24.87
N ILE A 248 -10.35 3.50 -25.68
CA ILE A 248 -11.77 3.13 -25.48
C ILE A 248 -11.86 2.19 -24.29
N LEU A 249 -12.76 2.49 -23.37
CA LEU A 249 -13.05 1.67 -22.21
C LEU A 249 -14.36 0.93 -22.43
N ASP A 250 -14.34 -0.38 -22.22
CA ASP A 250 -15.52 -1.24 -22.23
C ASP A 250 -15.70 -1.81 -20.83
N GLY A 251 -16.31 -1.00 -19.96
CA GLY A 251 -16.52 -1.29 -18.54
C GLY A 251 -17.99 -1.11 -18.14
N LEU A 252 -18.26 -1.32 -16.85
CA LEU A 252 -19.61 -1.10 -16.30
C LEU A 252 -19.90 0.37 -15.95
N GLY A 253 -18.86 1.20 -15.91
CA GLY A 253 -18.96 2.62 -15.54
C GLY A 253 -19.37 3.52 -16.71
N VAL A 254 -19.47 4.81 -16.41
CA VAL A 254 -19.86 5.86 -17.37
C VAL A 254 -18.72 6.33 -18.27
N GLU A 255 -17.47 6.05 -17.89
CA GLU A 255 -16.30 6.47 -18.66
C GLU A 255 -16.13 5.59 -19.91
N GLU A 256 -16.36 6.17 -21.08
CA GLU A 256 -16.25 5.46 -22.36
C GLU A 256 -14.86 5.56 -22.98
N SER A 257 -14.07 6.56 -22.59
CA SER A 257 -12.72 6.74 -23.13
C SER A 257 -11.79 7.54 -22.23
N LYS A 258 -10.49 7.28 -22.36
CA LYS A 258 -9.41 8.03 -21.69
C LYS A 258 -8.53 8.76 -22.67
N ARG A 259 -8.39 10.07 -22.47
CA ARG A 259 -7.47 10.93 -23.23
C ARG A 259 -6.06 10.95 -22.65
N PHE A 260 -5.95 10.86 -21.34
CA PHE A 260 -4.69 10.80 -20.62
C PHE A 260 -4.51 9.37 -20.12
N MET A 261 -3.35 8.79 -20.42
CA MET A 261 -3.01 7.41 -20.07
C MET A 261 -1.70 7.43 -19.32
N HIS A 262 -1.67 6.85 -18.11
CA HIS A 262 -0.44 6.72 -17.34
C HIS A 262 -0.10 5.25 -17.08
N HIS A 263 0.91 4.75 -17.79
CA HIS A 263 1.40 3.38 -17.62
C HIS A 263 2.62 3.34 -16.71
N TYR A 264 2.55 2.51 -15.68
CA TYR A 264 3.65 2.24 -14.76
C TYR A 264 4.15 0.82 -14.95
N ASN A 265 5.46 0.67 -15.19
CA ASN A 265 6.13 -0.64 -15.33
C ASN A 265 7.20 -0.77 -14.25
N PHE A 266 7.30 -1.94 -13.63
CA PHE A 266 8.24 -2.24 -12.56
C PHE A 266 9.11 -3.46 -12.91
N PRO A 267 10.16 -3.28 -13.74
CA PRO A 267 10.96 -4.39 -14.20
C PRO A 267 11.78 -5.01 -13.05
N SER A 268 12.00 -6.32 -13.12
CA SER A 268 12.69 -7.10 -12.08
C SER A 268 14.11 -6.62 -11.77
N PHE A 269 14.83 -6.12 -12.78
CA PHE A 269 16.16 -5.56 -12.59
C PHE A 269 16.17 -4.30 -11.70
N SER A 270 15.04 -3.59 -11.54
CA SER A 270 14.96 -2.41 -10.67
C SER A 270 15.20 -2.72 -9.19
N VAL A 271 15.03 -4.00 -8.81
CA VAL A 271 15.29 -4.52 -7.46
C VAL A 271 16.45 -5.53 -7.45
N GLY A 272 17.18 -5.67 -8.57
CA GLY A 272 18.29 -6.62 -8.69
C GLY A 272 17.86 -8.09 -8.76
N GLU A 273 16.59 -8.37 -9.02
CA GLU A 273 16.06 -9.73 -9.10
C GLU A 273 15.89 -10.18 -10.55
N THR A 274 15.81 -11.50 -10.77
CA THR A 274 15.45 -12.10 -12.06
C THR A 274 14.05 -12.67 -12.01
N ARG A 275 13.15 -12.19 -12.87
CA ARG A 275 11.79 -12.74 -13.06
C ARG A 275 11.40 -12.70 -14.53
N PRO A 276 10.53 -13.62 -15.00
CA PRO A 276 10.00 -13.58 -16.36
C PRO A 276 9.26 -12.26 -16.62
N MET A 277 9.56 -11.61 -17.75
CA MET A 277 8.82 -10.44 -18.23
C MET A 277 7.46 -10.92 -18.77
N ARG A 278 6.40 -10.71 -18.00
CA ARG A 278 5.00 -10.94 -18.39
C ARG A 278 4.28 -9.59 -18.51
N GLY A 279 2.97 -9.62 -18.78
CA GLY A 279 2.13 -8.42 -18.69
C GLY A 279 2.09 -7.83 -17.27
N PRO A 280 1.55 -6.61 -17.12
CA PRO A 280 1.57 -5.88 -15.85
C PRO A 280 0.78 -6.61 -14.76
N GLY A 281 1.35 -6.68 -13.57
CA GLY A 281 0.68 -7.18 -12.37
C GLY A 281 -0.27 -6.16 -11.76
N ARG A 282 -1.11 -6.61 -10.82
CA ARG A 282 -2.08 -5.75 -10.12
C ARG A 282 -1.44 -4.52 -9.47
N ARG A 283 -0.25 -4.68 -8.89
CA ARG A 283 0.48 -3.57 -8.24
C ARG A 283 0.92 -2.51 -9.23
N GLU A 284 1.37 -2.91 -10.41
CA GLU A 284 1.81 -1.98 -11.45
C GLU A 284 0.63 -1.17 -11.99
N ILE A 285 -0.51 -1.82 -12.21
CA ILE A 285 -1.76 -1.17 -12.60
C ILE A 285 -2.21 -0.18 -11.52
N GLY A 286 -2.22 -0.58 -10.24
CA GLY A 286 -2.59 0.29 -9.12
C GLY A 286 -1.68 1.51 -8.97
N HIS A 287 -0.36 1.32 -9.05
CA HIS A 287 0.58 2.46 -9.04
C HIS A 287 0.43 3.35 -10.28
N GLY A 288 0.10 2.77 -11.44
CA GLY A 288 -0.21 3.50 -12.67
C GLY A 288 -1.41 4.42 -12.48
N ALA A 289 -2.52 3.88 -11.97
CA ALA A 289 -3.73 4.63 -11.67
C ALA A 289 -3.51 5.72 -10.60
N LEU A 290 -2.71 5.45 -9.57
CA LEU A 290 -2.34 6.44 -8.57
C LEU A 290 -1.55 7.60 -9.20
N GLY A 291 -0.60 7.30 -10.09
CA GLY A 291 0.14 8.32 -10.83
C GLY A 291 -0.74 9.12 -11.80
N GLU A 292 -1.70 8.45 -12.46
CA GLU A 292 -2.69 9.09 -13.32
C GLU A 292 -3.51 10.12 -12.54
N ARG A 293 -4.12 9.69 -11.44
CA ARG A 293 -4.98 10.53 -10.59
C ARG A 293 -4.23 11.71 -9.98
N ALA A 294 -2.95 11.54 -9.67
CA ALA A 294 -2.11 12.63 -9.14
C ALA A 294 -1.76 13.69 -10.20
N LEU A 295 -1.68 13.31 -11.47
CA LEU A 295 -1.30 14.22 -12.57
C LEU A 295 -2.50 14.81 -13.28
N GLU A 296 -3.63 14.13 -13.31
CA GLU A 296 -4.83 14.53 -14.02
C GLU A 296 -5.27 15.99 -13.73
N PRO A 297 -5.28 16.49 -12.47
CA PRO A 297 -5.66 17.89 -12.18
C PRO A 297 -4.74 18.96 -12.80
N VAL A 298 -3.55 18.58 -13.28
CA VAL A 298 -2.59 19.48 -13.93
C VAL A 298 -2.45 19.23 -15.43
N ILE A 299 -3.18 18.26 -16.00
CA ILE A 299 -3.20 18.03 -17.45
C ILE A 299 -4.08 19.08 -18.13
N PRO A 300 -3.58 19.82 -19.14
CA PRO A 300 -4.36 20.84 -19.84
C PRO A 300 -5.66 20.29 -20.44
N SER A 301 -6.74 21.07 -20.40
CA SER A 301 -8.05 20.75 -21.02
C SER A 301 -7.98 20.78 -22.54
#